data_AF-A0A435S875-F1
#
_entry.id   AF-A0A435S875-F1
#
_cell.length_a   1.000
_cell.length_b   1.000
_cell.length_c   1.000
_cell.angle_alpha   90.00
_cell.angle_beta   90.00
_cell.angle_gamma   90.00
#
_symmetry.space_group_name_H-M   'P 1'
#
loop_
_entity.id
_entity.type
_entity.pdbx_description
1 polymer ?
#
loop_
_entity_poly.entity_id
_entity_poly.type
_entity_poly.pdbx_seq_one_letter_code
_entity_poly.pdbx_strand_id
1 'polypeptide(L)'
;IEFEALTGFSNAFLPAGSIPYQQYVRTPTPSLATFLKSQGYRARAIHPGTNWFWNRGAVYADFGFNDFKSEETLPPMQKRGPLASDAAMTDEIISEADASEEPVFFFAVSLQNHGPYEPNRYYSPTHRVQA
;
A
#
# COMPACT_ATOMS: atom_id res chain seq x y z
N ILE A 1 -10.93 -4.03 2.61
CA ILE A 1 -10.42 -2.90 3.42
C ILE A 1 -9.86 -1.77 2.55
N GLU A 2 -8.87 -1.96 1.66
CA GLU A 2 -8.27 -0.83 0.91
C GLU A 2 -9.30 0.04 0.16
N PHE A 3 -10.26 -0.58 -0.54
CA PHE A 3 -11.39 0.11 -1.18
C PHE A 3 -12.17 1.00 -0.20
N GLU A 4 -12.54 0.46 0.96
CA GLU A 4 -13.33 1.18 1.96
C GLU A 4 -12.54 2.33 2.57
N ALA A 5 -11.25 2.11 2.86
CA ALA A 5 -10.36 3.13 3.40
C ALA A 5 -10.17 4.31 2.44
N LEU A 6 -10.07 4.03 1.13
CA LEU A 6 -9.81 5.07 0.13
C LEU A 6 -11.07 5.75 -0.40
N THR A 7 -12.24 5.11 -0.33
CA THR A 7 -13.50 5.66 -0.90
C THR A 7 -14.54 6.05 0.15
N GLY A 8 -14.45 5.50 1.37
CA GLY A 8 -15.50 5.60 2.38
C GLY A 8 -16.72 4.70 2.10
N PHE A 9 -16.78 4.00 0.98
CA PHE A 9 -17.86 3.06 0.68
C PHE A 9 -17.66 1.74 1.42
N SER A 10 -18.65 1.32 2.19
CA SER A 10 -18.60 0.05 2.92
C SER A 10 -18.81 -1.14 1.99
N ASN A 11 -17.99 -2.17 2.15
CA ASN A 11 -18.17 -3.46 1.48
C ASN A 11 -19.41 -4.21 1.96
N ALA A 12 -20.02 -3.82 3.09
CA ALA A 12 -21.23 -4.44 3.61
C ALA A 12 -22.44 -4.33 2.65
N PHE A 13 -22.41 -3.38 1.72
CA PHE A 13 -23.44 -3.21 0.69
C PHE A 13 -23.16 -3.95 -0.61
N LEU A 14 -22.03 -4.66 -0.70
CA LEU A 14 -21.67 -5.47 -1.85
C LEU A 14 -22.06 -6.95 -1.62
N PRO A 15 -22.28 -7.73 -2.70
CA PRO A 15 -22.48 -9.16 -2.58
C PRO A 15 -21.39 -9.85 -1.74
N ALA A 16 -21.78 -10.87 -0.98
CA ALA A 16 -20.83 -11.65 -0.18
C ALA A 16 -19.72 -12.23 -1.07
N GLY A 17 -18.46 -12.07 -0.65
CA GLY A 17 -17.28 -12.50 -1.42
C GLY A 17 -16.83 -11.53 -2.52
N SER A 18 -17.45 -10.35 -2.62
CA SER A 18 -16.99 -9.33 -3.56
C SER A 18 -15.55 -8.89 -3.33
N ILE A 19 -14.85 -8.66 -4.43
CA ILE A 19 -13.50 -8.09 -4.50
C ILE A 19 -13.62 -6.78 -5.29
N PRO A 20 -13.84 -5.64 -4.62
CA PRO A 20 -14.26 -4.40 -5.29
C PRO A 20 -13.28 -3.93 -6.38
N TYR A 21 -11.98 -4.05 -6.11
CA TYR A 21 -10.91 -3.69 -7.04
C TYR A 21 -10.98 -4.46 -8.36
N GLN A 22 -11.38 -5.73 -8.30
CA GLN A 22 -11.46 -6.58 -9.49
C GLN A 22 -12.83 -6.50 -10.16
N GLN A 23 -13.87 -6.03 -9.45
CA GLN A 23 -15.24 -6.13 -9.94
C GLN A 23 -15.85 -4.77 -10.33
N TYR A 24 -15.49 -3.69 -9.64
CA TYR A 24 -16.25 -2.43 -9.72
C TYR A 24 -15.42 -1.19 -10.08
N VAL A 25 -14.12 -1.16 -9.78
CA VAL A 25 -13.27 -0.02 -10.15
C VAL A 25 -12.70 -0.24 -11.56
N ARG A 26 -13.29 0.43 -12.55
CA ARG A 26 -12.96 0.29 -13.98
C ARG A 26 -12.78 1.61 -14.72
N THR A 27 -12.99 2.72 -14.01
CA THR A 27 -12.94 4.09 -14.50
C THR A 27 -12.46 4.99 -13.37
N PRO A 28 -12.01 6.22 -13.68
CA PRO A 28 -11.69 7.20 -12.66
C PRO A 28 -12.78 7.30 -11.59
N THR A 29 -12.41 7.07 -10.33
CA THR A 29 -13.33 6.95 -9.19
C THR A 29 -12.83 7.87 -8.07
N PRO A 30 -13.70 8.75 -7.51
CA PRO A 30 -13.31 9.60 -6.39
C PRO A 30 -12.76 8.79 -5.21
N SER A 31 -11.64 9.25 -4.67
CA SER A 31 -10.95 8.64 -3.54
C SER A 31 -10.25 9.69 -2.68
N LEU A 32 -9.74 9.28 -1.52
CA LEU A 32 -8.90 10.10 -0.65
C LEU A 32 -7.66 10.63 -1.40
N ALA A 33 -7.13 9.88 -2.37
CA ALA A 33 -6.02 10.34 -3.21
C ALA A 33 -6.44 11.53 -4.08
N THR A 34 -7.57 11.45 -4.79
CA THR A 34 -8.06 12.60 -5.58
C THR A 34 -8.40 13.82 -4.72
N PHE A 35 -8.96 13.59 -3.51
CA PHE A 35 -9.27 14.67 -2.58
C PHE A 35 -8.01 15.38 -2.11
N LEU A 36 -7.02 14.66 -1.60
CA LEU A 36 -5.77 15.26 -1.11
C LEU A 36 -4.96 15.91 -2.23
N LYS A 37 -4.97 15.34 -3.44
CA LYS A 37 -4.40 16.01 -4.63
C LYS A 37 -5.05 17.35 -4.91
N SER A 38 -6.37 17.46 -4.75
CA SER A 38 -7.06 18.74 -4.92
C SER A 38 -6.68 19.77 -3.84
N GLN A 39 -6.08 19.32 -2.73
CA GLN A 39 -5.54 20.16 -1.66
C GLN A 39 -4.03 20.42 -1.82
N GLY A 40 -3.43 20.05 -2.96
CA GLY A 40 -2.01 20.25 -3.25
C GLY A 40 -1.07 19.17 -2.72
N TYR A 41 -1.60 18.01 -2.28
CA TYR A 41 -0.76 16.89 -1.88
C TYR A 41 -0.32 16.03 -3.07
N ARG A 42 0.89 15.49 -2.99
CA ARG A 42 1.29 14.35 -3.81
C ARG A 42 0.79 13.06 -3.18
N ALA A 43 -0.17 12.40 -3.82
CA ALA A 43 -0.70 11.12 -3.36
C ALA A 43 0.07 9.95 -3.99
N ARG A 44 0.67 9.09 -3.17
CA ARG A 44 1.43 7.91 -3.62
C ARG A 44 0.96 6.65 -2.91
N ALA A 45 0.81 5.56 -3.67
CA ALA A 45 0.60 4.24 -3.10
C ALA A 45 1.95 3.49 -3.01
N ILE A 46 2.14 2.68 -1.97
CA ILE A 46 3.38 1.90 -1.76
C ILE A 46 3.03 0.47 -1.32
N HIS A 47 3.55 -0.53 -2.02
CA HIS A 47 3.40 -1.94 -1.66
C HIS A 47 4.60 -2.76 -2.16
N PRO A 48 5.32 -3.50 -1.30
CA PRO A 48 6.47 -4.31 -1.74
C PRO A 48 6.05 -5.67 -2.33
N GLY A 49 4.95 -5.68 -3.08
CA GLY A 49 4.50 -6.81 -3.88
C GLY A 49 4.25 -6.37 -5.32
N THR A 50 4.04 -7.32 -6.22
CA THR A 50 3.87 -7.05 -7.66
C THR A 50 2.67 -6.14 -7.93
N ASN A 51 2.81 -5.24 -8.89
CA ASN A 51 1.78 -4.21 -9.15
C ASN A 51 0.41 -4.78 -9.59
N TRP A 52 0.42 -5.93 -10.28
CA TRP A 52 -0.78 -6.49 -10.90
C TRP A 52 -1.65 -7.26 -9.90
N PHE A 53 -1.09 -7.64 -8.76
CA PHE A 53 -1.81 -8.42 -7.75
C PHE A 53 -2.98 -7.60 -7.19
N TRP A 54 -4.17 -8.21 -7.10
CA TRP A 54 -5.44 -7.55 -6.82
C TRP A 54 -5.86 -6.44 -7.80
N ASN A 55 -5.25 -6.36 -8.99
CA ASN A 55 -5.48 -5.29 -9.97
C ASN A 55 -5.07 -3.89 -9.46
N ARG A 56 -4.12 -3.80 -8.51
CA ARG A 56 -3.75 -2.53 -7.88
C ARG A 56 -3.21 -1.49 -8.85
N GLY A 57 -2.40 -1.89 -9.83
CA GLY A 57 -1.86 -0.97 -10.84
C GLY A 57 -2.96 -0.13 -11.54
N ALA A 58 -3.99 -0.80 -12.07
CA ALA A 58 -5.10 -0.12 -12.72
C ALA A 58 -5.99 0.64 -11.71
N VAL A 59 -6.30 0.01 -10.58
CA VAL A 59 -7.18 0.59 -9.55
C VAL A 59 -6.59 1.87 -8.94
N TYR A 60 -5.30 1.88 -8.63
CA TYR A 60 -4.66 3.08 -8.06
C TYR A 60 -4.53 4.20 -9.09
N ALA A 61 -4.38 3.88 -10.37
CA ALA A 61 -4.50 4.87 -11.44
C ALA A 61 -5.92 5.46 -11.51
N ASP A 62 -6.96 4.61 -11.46
CA ASP A 62 -8.37 5.03 -11.45
C ASP A 62 -8.77 5.78 -10.16
N PHE A 63 -8.14 5.49 -9.03
CA PHE A 63 -8.26 6.28 -7.80
C PHE A 63 -7.47 7.57 -7.84
N GLY A 64 -6.72 7.82 -8.92
CA GLY A 64 -6.05 9.08 -9.17
C GLY A 64 -4.79 9.29 -8.34
N PHE A 65 -4.13 8.25 -7.84
CA PHE A 65 -2.77 8.40 -7.27
C PHE A 65 -1.81 9.02 -8.30
N ASN A 66 -0.82 9.80 -7.84
CA ASN A 66 0.24 10.32 -8.71
C ASN A 66 1.13 9.20 -9.21
N ASP A 67 1.45 8.24 -8.34
CA ASP A 67 2.28 7.08 -8.64
C ASP A 67 2.00 5.92 -7.66
N PHE A 68 2.40 4.72 -8.08
CA PHE A 68 2.34 3.50 -7.29
C PHE A 68 3.71 2.84 -7.29
N LYS A 69 4.39 2.86 -6.14
CA LYS A 69 5.63 2.12 -5.94
C LYS A 69 5.32 0.67 -5.54
N SER A 70 5.57 -0.22 -6.49
CA SER A 70 5.42 -1.67 -6.37
C SER A 70 6.80 -2.35 -6.26
N GLU A 71 6.85 -3.67 -6.04
CA GLU A 71 8.11 -4.45 -6.04
C GLU A 71 8.99 -4.14 -7.26
N GLU A 72 8.38 -3.92 -8.42
CA GLU A 72 9.09 -3.65 -9.68
C GLU A 72 9.80 -2.29 -9.72
N THR A 73 9.44 -1.37 -8.82
CA THR A 73 9.92 0.03 -8.83
C THR A 73 10.53 0.48 -7.50
N LEU A 74 10.33 -0.29 -6.44
CA LEU A 74 10.94 -0.05 -5.14
C LEU A 74 12.41 -0.48 -5.18
N PRO A 75 13.29 0.18 -4.39
CA PRO A 75 14.63 -0.33 -4.22
C PRO A 75 14.59 -1.72 -3.55
N PRO A 76 15.65 -2.54 -3.69
CA PRO A 76 15.74 -3.82 -3.01
C PRO A 76 15.52 -3.67 -1.49
N MET A 77 14.45 -4.26 -0.98
CA MET A 77 14.10 -4.17 0.44
C MET A 77 14.72 -5.31 1.25
N GLN A 78 15.24 -4.99 2.43
CA GLN A 78 15.65 -6.00 3.39
C GLN A 78 14.44 -6.85 3.79
N LYS A 79 14.65 -8.17 3.86
CA LYS A 79 13.61 -9.13 4.24
C LYS A 79 13.71 -9.48 5.72
N ARG A 80 12.56 -9.73 6.35
CA ARG A 80 12.47 -10.37 7.67
C ARG A 80 11.56 -11.58 7.51
N GLY A 81 12.14 -12.77 7.62
CA GLY A 81 11.49 -13.97 7.10
C GLY A 81 11.51 -13.98 5.55
N PRO A 82 10.48 -14.51 4.89
CA PRO A 82 10.51 -14.69 3.42
C PRO A 82 10.19 -13.43 2.62
N LEU A 83 9.64 -12.38 3.25
CA LEU A 83 9.07 -11.20 2.59
C LEU A 83 9.79 -9.92 3.02
N ALA A 84 9.61 -8.85 2.23
CA ALA A 84 10.10 -7.52 2.55
C ALA A 84 9.68 -7.11 3.97
N SER A 85 10.63 -6.56 4.72
CA SER A 85 10.41 -6.18 6.11
C SER A 85 9.63 -4.88 6.22
N ASP A 86 8.80 -4.78 7.26
CA ASP A 86 8.06 -3.55 7.54
C ASP A 86 9.02 -2.40 7.90
N ALA A 87 10.19 -2.71 8.48
CA ALA A 87 11.25 -1.75 8.78
C ALA A 87 11.82 -1.11 7.49
N ALA A 88 12.23 -1.93 6.51
CA ALA A 88 12.74 -1.41 5.24
C ALA A 88 11.68 -0.60 4.47
N MET A 89 10.41 -1.01 4.53
CA MET A 89 9.32 -0.25 3.94
C MET A 89 9.10 1.09 4.66
N THR A 90 9.25 1.13 5.99
CA THR A 90 9.13 2.37 6.78
C THR A 90 10.28 3.33 6.48
N ASP A 91 11.52 2.82 6.38
CA ASP A 91 12.68 3.64 6.00
C ASP A 91 12.50 4.26 4.60
N GLU A 92 11.96 3.50 3.64
CA GLU A 92 11.63 4.02 2.30
C GLU A 92 10.54 5.10 2.38
N ILE A 93 9.47 4.91 3.17
CA ILE A 93 8.42 5.92 3.35
C ILE A 93 9.00 7.22 3.91
N ILE A 94 9.87 7.13 4.91
CA ILE A 94 10.53 8.30 5.52
C ILE A 94 11.44 8.98 4.49
N SER A 95 12.27 8.22 3.77
CA SER A 95 13.16 8.75 2.74
C SER A 95 12.38 9.48 1.62
N GLU A 96 11.25 8.93 1.18
CA GLU A 96 10.40 9.56 0.17
C GLU A 96 9.65 10.79 0.71
N ALA A 97 9.31 10.82 2.00
CA ALA A 97 8.75 12.00 2.64
C ALA A 97 9.78 13.13 2.72
N ASP A 98 11.00 12.83 3.20
CA ASP A 98 12.08 13.79 3.39
C ASP A 98 12.58 14.38 2.06
N ALA A 99 12.48 13.61 0.97
CA ALA A 99 12.86 14.06 -0.37
C ALA A 99 11.78 14.89 -1.08
N SER A 100 10.57 15.02 -0.52
CA SER A 100 9.46 15.73 -1.15
C SER A 100 9.41 17.20 -0.74
N GLU A 101 9.37 18.10 -1.72
CA GLU A 101 9.12 19.54 -1.49
C GLU A 101 7.62 19.84 -1.27
N GLU A 102 6.75 19.00 -1.82
CA GLU A 102 5.28 19.10 -1.71
C GLU A 102 4.76 18.21 -0.57
N PRO A 103 3.63 18.57 0.09
CA PRO A 103 3.04 17.72 1.12
C PRO A 103 2.62 16.37 0.53
N VAL A 104 2.86 15.29 1.26
CA VAL A 104 2.67 13.92 0.75
C VAL A 104 1.52 13.20 1.46
N PHE A 105 0.78 12.41 0.68
CA PHE A 105 -0.14 11.41 1.20
C PHE A 105 0.33 10.02 0.75
N PHE A 106 0.76 9.20 1.70
CA PHE A 106 1.16 7.82 1.43
C PHE A 106 0.05 6.85 1.84
N PHE A 107 -0.37 6.01 0.90
CA PHE A 107 -1.15 4.82 1.17
C PHE A 107 -0.24 3.58 1.09
N ALA A 108 0.22 3.12 2.25
CA ALA A 108 1.19 2.05 2.38
C ALA A 108 0.51 0.72 2.78
N VAL A 109 0.72 -0.33 1.99
CA VAL A 109 0.26 -1.69 2.29
C VAL A 109 1.48 -2.58 2.50
N SER A 110 1.74 -2.99 3.74
CA SER A 110 2.91 -3.82 4.05
C SER A 110 2.70 -5.30 3.73
N LEU A 111 3.77 -6.10 3.80
CA LEU A 111 3.77 -7.49 3.33
C LEU A 111 4.41 -8.50 4.31
N GLN A 112 5.28 -8.06 5.23
CA GLN A 112 6.12 -8.95 6.06
C GLN A 112 5.31 -10.07 6.74
N ASN A 113 4.17 -9.70 7.31
CA ASN A 113 3.29 -10.59 8.09
C ASN A 113 2.25 -11.33 7.26
N HIS A 114 2.37 -11.37 5.93
CA HIS A 114 1.51 -12.18 5.09
C HIS A 114 1.77 -13.67 5.32
N GLY A 115 0.69 -14.46 5.45
CA GLY A 115 0.78 -15.90 5.67
C GLY A 115 1.48 -16.65 4.52
N PRO A 116 1.84 -17.93 4.74
CA PRO A 116 1.55 -18.75 5.93
C PRO A 116 2.46 -18.48 7.14
N TYR A 117 1.95 -18.71 8.37
CA TYR A 117 2.65 -18.50 9.65
C TYR A 117 3.37 -19.76 10.14
N GLU A 118 4.38 -20.19 9.40
CA GLU A 118 5.12 -21.43 9.69
C GLU A 118 6.01 -21.29 10.95
N PRO A 119 6.30 -22.41 11.66
CA PRO A 119 7.28 -22.41 12.74
C PRO A 119 8.62 -21.83 12.29
N ASN A 120 9.28 -21.06 13.16
CA ASN A 120 10.57 -20.42 12.88
C ASN A 120 10.58 -19.43 11.70
N ARG A 121 9.42 -18.94 11.24
CA ARG A 121 9.32 -17.90 10.20
C ARG A 121 10.23 -16.69 10.46
N TYR A 122 10.41 -16.32 11.72
CA TYR A 122 11.36 -15.31 12.16
C TYR A 122 12.40 -15.94 13.09
N TYR A 123 13.66 -15.99 12.64
CA TYR A 123 14.77 -16.57 13.40
C TYR A 123 14.95 -15.93 14.79
N SER A 124 14.73 -14.62 14.87
CA SER A 124 14.61 -13.88 16.14
C SER A 124 13.25 -13.17 16.19
N PRO A 125 12.27 -13.71 16.92
CA PRO A 125 10.95 -13.09 17.04
C PRO A 125 10.97 -11.87 17.97
N THR A 126 12.00 -11.73 18.81
CA THR A 126 12.13 -10.63 19.75
C THR A 126 12.60 -9.36 19.05
N HIS A 127 11.84 -8.28 19.21
CA HIS A 127 12.24 -6.94 18.78
C HIS A 127 12.49 -6.08 20.02
N ARG A 128 13.64 -5.42 20.11
CA ARG A 128 13.96 -4.49 21.21
C ARG A 128 13.73 -3.08 20.72
N VAL A 129 12.84 -2.36 21.37
CA VAL A 129 12.61 -0.93 21.11
C VAL A 129 13.50 -0.14 22.07
N GLN A 130 14.34 0.75 21.54
CA GLN A 130 15.01 1.75 22.35
C GLN A 130 14.02 2.89 22.58
N ALA A 131 13.63 3.09 23.84
CA ALA A 131 12.82 4.20 24.30
C ALA A 131 13.72 5.27 24.92
#